data_AF-A0A925SBF5-F1
#
_entry.id   AF-A0A925SBF5-F1
#
_cell.length_a   1.000
_cell.length_b   1.000
_cell.length_c   1.000
_cell.angle_alpha   90.00
_cell.angle_beta   90.00
_cell.angle_gamma   90.00
#
_symmetry.space_group_name_H-M   'P 1'
#
loop_
_entity.id
_entity.type
_entity.pdbx_description
1 polymer ?
#
loop_
_entity_poly.entity_id
_entity_poly.type
_entity_poly.pdbx_seq_one_letter_code
_entity_poly.pdbx_strand_id
1 'polypeptide(L)' 'MTKSTRKAKAFNHKQLQKCPTGIKGLDEITKGGFPRNRTTLVCGGAGSGKTLLGIDFLIKGAT' A
#
# COMPACT_ATOMS: atom_id res chain seq x y z
N MET A 1 1.09 -47.11 -11.59
CA MET A 1 0.41 -45.87 -12.06
C MET A 1 0.65 -44.78 -11.02
N THR A 2 1.45 -43.79 -11.39
CA THR A 2 2.10 -42.79 -10.53
C THR A 2 1.12 -41.76 -9.97
N LYS A 3 1.06 -41.61 -8.65
CA LYS A 3 0.32 -40.54 -7.97
C LYS A 3 1.00 -39.20 -8.27
N SER A 4 0.36 -38.38 -9.10
CA SER A 4 0.76 -37.00 -9.39
C SER A 4 0.47 -36.12 -8.18
N THR A 5 1.50 -35.84 -7.38
CA THR A 5 1.44 -34.87 -6.29
C THR A 5 1.52 -33.47 -6.89
N ARG A 6 0.36 -32.84 -7.15
CA ARG A 6 0.30 -31.40 -7.43
C ARG A 6 0.72 -30.64 -6.16
N LYS A 7 2.00 -30.27 -6.08
CA LYS A 7 2.51 -29.32 -5.07
C LYS A 7 1.77 -27.99 -5.27
N ALA A 8 0.82 -27.68 -4.39
CA ALA A 8 0.28 -26.34 -4.28
C ALA A 8 1.43 -25.40 -3.87
N LYS A 9 1.75 -24.42 -4.72
CA LYS A 9 2.77 -23.41 -4.48
C LYS A 9 2.31 -22.60 -3.26
N ALA A 10 2.90 -22.84 -2.09
CA ALA A 10 2.59 -22.07 -0.89
C ALA A 10 2.83 -20.58 -1.19
N PHE A 11 1.78 -19.76 -1.16
CA PHE A 11 1.90 -18.31 -1.23
C PHE A 11 2.65 -17.85 0.01
N ASN A 12 3.95 -17.62 -0.15
CA ASN A 12 4.79 -17.14 0.92
C ASN A 12 4.30 -15.71 1.26
N HIS A 13 3.64 -15.53 2.41
CA HIS A 13 3.13 -14.24 2.90
C HIS A 13 4.29 -13.35 3.36
N LYS A 14 5.22 -13.03 2.45
CA LYS A 14 6.19 -11.97 2.69
C LYS A 14 5.41 -10.69 2.96
N GLN A 15 5.58 -10.11 4.15
CA GLN A 15 4.97 -8.83 4.49
C GLN A 15 5.30 -7.81 3.40
N LEU A 16 4.27 -7.12 2.91
CA LEU A 16 4.42 -6.08 1.91
C LEU A 16 5.25 -4.95 2.50
N GLN A 17 6.37 -4.63 1.85
CA GLN A 17 7.16 -3.46 2.19
C GLN A 17 6.28 -2.21 2.03
N LYS A 18 6.32 -1.32 3.01
CA LYS A 18 5.52 -0.09 3.04
C LYS A 18 6.40 1.14 2.91
N CYS A 19 5.81 2.22 2.41
CA CYS A 19 6.38 3.55 2.31
C CYS A 19 5.52 4.47 3.20
N PRO A 20 6.09 5.02 4.29
CA PRO A 20 5.39 6.00 5.12
C PRO A 20 4.89 7.16 4.28
N THR A 21 3.71 7.67 4.61
CA THR A 21 3.13 8.83 3.92
C THR A 21 3.50 10.15 4.58
N GLY A 22 3.94 10.12 5.83
CA GLY A 22 4.17 11.31 6.65
C GLY A 22 2.88 11.99 7.10
N ILE A 23 1.71 11.44 6.75
CA ILE A 23 0.41 11.98 7.12
C ILE A 23 0.01 11.37 8.47
N LYS A 24 -0.06 12.21 9.51
CA LYS A 24 -0.46 11.82 10.86
C LYS A 24 -1.82 11.11 10.82
N GLY A 25 -1.94 10.01 11.55
CA GLY A 25 -3.13 9.15 11.56
C GLY A 25 -3.24 8.22 10.35
N LEU A 26 -2.88 8.66 9.13
CA LEU A 26 -2.93 7.77 7.96
C LEU A 26 -1.91 6.64 8.06
N ASP A 27 -0.69 6.94 8.49
CA ASP A 27 0.36 5.93 8.68
C ASP A 27 0.03 4.95 9.81
N GLU A 28 -0.68 5.40 10.83
CA GLU A 28 -1.17 4.55 11.93
C GLU A 28 -2.26 3.59 11.43
N ILE A 29 -3.23 4.10 10.66
CA ILE A 29 -4.30 3.30 10.05
C ILE A 29 -3.75 2.26 9.07
N THR A 30 -2.79 2.68 8.22
CA THR A 30 -2.21 1.82 7.18
C THR A 30 -1.05 0.96 7.67
N LYS A 31 -0.67 1.10 8.94
CA LYS A 31 0.44 0.39 9.60
C LYS A 31 1.77 0.58 8.86
N GLY A 32 2.15 1.83 8.62
CA GLY A 32 3.42 2.20 7.97
C GLY A 32 3.29 2.74 6.55
N GLY A 33 2.09 3.10 6.10
CA GLY A 33 1.85 3.80 4.84
C GLY A 33 1.48 2.90 3.65
N PHE A 34 1.73 3.41 2.44
CA PHE A 34 1.33 2.75 1.19
C PHE A 34 2.28 1.60 0.79
N PRO A 35 1.80 0.56 0.10
CA PRO A 35 2.68 -0.51 -0.38
C PRO A 35 3.75 0.03 -1.34
N ARG A 36 5.01 -0.32 -1.10
CA ARG A 36 6.13 0.09 -1.95
C ARG A 36 6.03 -0.56 -3.33
N ASN A 37 6.46 0.17 -4.37
CA ASN A 37 6.49 -0.29 -5.77
C ASN A 37 5.11 -0.73 -6.31
N ARG A 38 4.03 -0.10 -5.83
CA ARG A 38 2.66 -0.39 -6.26
C ARG A 38 1.85 0.90 -6.32
N THR A 39 0.87 0.93 -7.21
CA THR A 39 -0.09 2.03 -7.30
C THR A 39 -1.17 1.87 -6.24
N THR A 40 -1.45 2.94 -5.50
CA THR A 40 -2.57 3.01 -4.55
C THR A 40 -3.68 3.89 -5.14
N LEU A 41 -4.88 3.35 -5.28
CA LEU A 41 -6.05 4.10 -5.74
C LEU A 41 -6.74 4.78 -4.55
N VAL A 42 -6.98 6.09 -4.65
CA VAL A 42 -7.72 6.88 -3.65
C VAL A 42 -9.00 7.41 -4.29
N CYS A 43 -10.16 6.98 -3.80
CA CYS A 43 -11.48 7.33 -4.32
C CYS A 43 -12.29 8.14 -3.31
N GLY A 44 -13.17 9.02 -3.81
CA GLY A 44 -14.05 9.85 -2.97
C GLY A 44 -14.77 10.92 -3.79
N GLY A 45 -15.85 11.49 -3.24
CA GLY A 45 -16.67 12.53 -3.87
C GLY A 45 -15.93 13.85 -4.12
N ALA A 46 -16.61 14.83 -4.74
CA ALA A 46 -16.05 16.18 -4.91
C ALA A 46 -15.68 16.79 -3.55
N GLY A 47 -14.56 17.51 -3.48
CA GLY A 47 -14.11 18.15 -2.24
C GLY A 47 -13.52 17.20 -1.18
N SER A 48 -13.40 15.89 -1.42
CA SER A 48 -12.91 14.92 -0.42
C SER A 48 -11.38 14.95 -0.17
N GLY A 49 -10.66 15.95 -0.65
CA GLY A 49 -9.22 16.12 -0.39
C GLY A 49 -8.26 15.17 -1.14
N LYS A 50 -8.69 14.44 -2.18
CA LYS A 50 -7.82 13.49 -2.92
C LYS A 50 -6.55 14.13 -3.50
N THR A 51 -6.70 15.29 -4.15
CA THR A 51 -5.58 16.04 -4.72
C THR A 51 -4.63 16.53 -3.63
N LEU A 52 -5.19 17.02 -2.52
CA LEU A 52 -4.40 17.47 -1.37
C LEU A 52 -3.62 16.31 -0.75
N LEU A 53 -4.25 15.13 -0.57
CA LEU A 53 -3.57 13.93 -0.07
C LEU A 53 -2.39 13.54 -0.97
N GLY A 54 -2.56 13.57 -2.29
CA GLY A 54 -1.48 13.26 -3.23
C GLY A 54 -0.32 14.25 -3.14
N ILE A 55 -0.62 15.55 -3.07
CA ILE A 55 0.41 16.60 -2.93
C ILE A 55 1.14 16.49 -1.58
N ASP A 56 0.39 16.31 -0.48
CA ASP A 56 0.95 16.20 0.87
C ASP A 56 1.87 14.98 1.00
N PHE A 57 1.49 13.84 0.39
CA PHE A 57 2.35 12.66 0.28
C PHE A 57 3.66 12.95 -0.47
N LEU A 58 3.62 13.70 -1.58
CA LEU A 58 4.82 14.04 -2.36
C LEU A 58 5.73 15.01 -1.62
N ILE A 59 5.17 16.06 -0.99
CA ILE A 59 5.94 17.04 -0.25
C ILE A 59 6.65 16.37 0.94
N LYS A 60 5.91 15.59 1.74
CA LYS A 60 6.46 14.88 2.91
C LYS A 60 7.39 13.74 2.53
N GLY A 61 7.25 13.17 1.34
CA GLY A 61 8.15 12.16 0.82
C GLY A 61 9.45 12.72 0.23
N ALA A 62 9.51 14.02 -0.05
CA ALA A 62 10.68 14.70 -0.59
C ALA A 62 11.62 15.27 0.47
N THR A 63 11.10 15.56 1.67
CA THR A 63 11.84 16.09 2.84
C THR A 63 12.14 15.00 3.85
#